data_AF-A0A418XHW5-F1
#
_entry.id   AF-A0A418XHW5-F1
#
_cell.length_a   1.000
_cell.length_b   1.000
_cell.length_c   1.000
_cell.angle_alpha   90.00
_cell.angle_beta   90.00
_cell.angle_gamma   90.00
#
_symmetry.space_group_name_H-M   'P 1'
#
loop_
_entity.id
_entity.type
_entity.pdbx_description
1 polymer ?
#
loop_
_entity_poly.entity_id
_entity_poly.type
_entity_poly.pdbx_seq_one_letter_code
_entity_poly.pdbx_strand_id
1 'polypeptide(L)'
;MQNALILREYGEGTATAAKLLEIAASGGLVRAKGTATAAKGGMLGESGVQTASKTIWKGKGKERLDVENPNPGQRPGQLHYQDNDGNKYLYDPATNSFPNAPKSVNKLLKDYKFQGAVEKGMKKYLGE
;
A
#
# COMPACT_ATOMS: atom_id res chain seq x y z
N MET A 1 -4.98 19.94 -38.65
CA MET A 1 -4.84 18.68 -37.91
C MET A 1 -4.75 19.00 -36.43
N GLN A 2 -5.25 18.12 -35.56
CA GLN A 2 -5.31 18.27 -34.09
C GLN A 2 -3.88 18.33 -33.47
N ASN A 3 -3.62 18.71 -32.20
CA ASN A 3 -4.38 18.53 -30.95
C ASN A 3 -4.32 19.73 -30.00
N ALA A 4 -5.41 19.92 -29.24
CA ALA A 4 -5.53 20.94 -28.20
C ALA A 4 -5.05 20.41 -26.83
N LEU A 5 -4.28 21.22 -26.11
CA LEU A 5 -3.92 20.97 -24.72
C LEU A 5 -4.97 21.59 -23.80
N ILE A 6 -5.98 20.82 -23.39
CA ILE A 6 -7.02 21.30 -22.47
C ILE A 6 -6.47 21.28 -21.04
N LEU A 7 -6.06 22.46 -20.56
CA LEU A 7 -6.06 22.75 -19.14
C LEU A 7 -7.53 22.85 -18.69
N ARG A 8 -7.90 22.14 -17.62
CA ARG A 8 -9.20 22.33 -16.95
C ARG A 8 -9.00 22.62 -15.47
N GLU A 9 -9.42 23.82 -15.11
CA GLU A 9 -9.47 24.33 -13.75
C GLU A 9 -10.46 23.51 -12.91
N TYR A 10 -10.18 23.41 -11.60
CA TYR A 10 -11.19 23.09 -10.60
C TYR A 10 -11.42 24.34 -9.75
N GLY A 11 -12.56 24.98 -9.96
CA GLY A 11 -12.92 26.26 -9.32
C GLY A 11 -13.30 26.11 -7.85
N GLU A 12 -13.11 27.19 -7.10
CA GLU A 12 -13.49 27.29 -5.68
C GLU A 12 -15.00 27.50 -5.48
N GLY A 13 -15.53 27.03 -4.35
CA GLY A 13 -16.91 27.26 -3.92
C GLY A 13 -16.98 27.39 -2.40
N THR A 14 -17.48 28.53 -1.92
CA THR A 14 -17.45 28.95 -0.51
C THR A 14 -18.48 28.23 0.37
N ALA A 15 -18.11 27.86 1.59
CA ALA A 15 -19.06 27.56 2.67
C ALA A 15 -18.55 28.11 4.02
N THR A 16 -19.43 28.80 4.75
CA THR A 16 -19.14 29.57 5.97
C THR A 16 -19.06 28.70 7.24
N ALA A 17 -18.23 29.14 8.20
CA ALA A 17 -18.02 28.43 9.46
C ALA A 17 -19.14 28.69 10.49
N ALA A 18 -20.11 27.78 10.61
CA ALA A 18 -21.05 27.72 11.75
C ALA A 18 -21.88 26.41 11.83
N LYS A 19 -21.27 25.21 11.82
CA LYS A 19 -21.93 23.99 12.32
C LYS A 19 -20.95 22.92 12.80
N LEU A 20 -20.82 22.81 14.12
CA LEU A 20 -20.12 21.73 14.82
C LEU A 20 -21.14 20.95 15.68
N LEU A 21 -20.82 19.68 15.95
CA LEU A 21 -21.47 18.71 16.84
C LEU A 21 -22.64 17.85 16.30
N GLU A 22 -22.27 16.61 15.97
CA GLU A 22 -22.94 15.32 16.24
C GLU A 22 -24.34 14.98 15.66
N ILE A 23 -24.68 13.69 15.84
CA ILE A 23 -25.99 13.02 15.93
C ILE A 23 -25.90 11.47 15.84
N ALA A 24 -24.85 10.72 15.42
CA ALA A 24 -23.43 10.94 15.08
C ALA A 24 -23.03 12.09 14.12
N ALA A 25 -23.80 12.47 13.10
CA ALA A 25 -24.20 11.65 11.95
C ALA A 25 -24.29 12.59 10.73
N SER A 26 -24.44 12.00 9.53
CA SER A 26 -24.94 12.68 8.33
C SER A 26 -24.29 14.04 7.99
N GLY A 27 -23.10 14.00 7.40
CA GLY A 27 -22.44 15.18 6.82
C GLY A 27 -20.93 15.04 6.86
N GLY A 28 -20.24 15.33 5.77
CA GLY A 28 -18.78 15.26 5.69
C GLY A 28 -18.12 16.63 5.58
N LEU A 29 -16.78 16.66 5.76
CA LEU A 29 -15.82 17.68 5.28
C LEU A 29 -16.02 19.12 5.83
N VAL A 30 -15.00 19.97 6.11
CA VAL A 30 -13.61 20.08 5.61
C VAL A 30 -12.67 20.65 6.70
N ARG A 31 -11.36 20.58 6.43
CA ARG A 31 -10.18 20.97 7.24
C ARG A 31 -10.07 22.44 7.67
N ALA A 32 -9.34 22.68 8.77
CA ALA A 32 -8.41 23.82 8.88
C ALA A 32 -7.18 23.52 9.79
N LYS A 33 -5.97 23.79 9.26
CA LYS A 33 -4.70 24.01 9.98
C LYS A 33 -4.33 23.07 11.15
N GLY A 34 -4.52 21.76 10.99
CA GLY A 34 -3.67 20.81 11.71
C GLY A 34 -2.25 20.89 11.16
N THR A 35 -1.25 21.06 12.02
CA THR A 35 0.14 20.72 11.69
C THR A 35 0.13 19.29 11.18
N ALA A 36 0.46 19.08 9.90
CA ALA A 36 0.68 17.75 9.40
C ALA A 36 1.93 17.22 10.13
N THR A 37 1.72 16.45 11.19
CA THR A 37 2.72 15.52 11.70
C THR A 37 2.94 14.55 10.55
N ALA A 38 3.87 14.89 9.68
CA ALA A 38 4.24 14.07 8.55
C ALA A 38 4.80 12.78 9.13
N ALA A 39 3.95 11.76 9.22
CA ALA A 39 4.39 10.39 9.40
C ALA A 39 5.50 10.19 8.38
N LYS A 40 6.72 9.97 8.90
CA LYS A 40 7.97 10.15 8.16
C LYS A 40 7.90 9.27 6.92
N GLY A 41 7.61 9.88 5.77
CA GLY A 41 7.29 9.20 4.52
C GLY A 41 8.54 8.64 3.87
N GLY A 42 9.18 7.70 4.58
CA GLY A 42 10.35 6.98 4.12
C GLY A 42 10.00 6.06 2.97
N MET A 43 11.04 5.63 2.28
CA MET A 43 10.92 4.64 1.24
C MET A 43 10.65 3.28 1.87
N LEU A 44 9.61 2.55 1.43
CA LEU A 44 9.32 1.19 1.91
C LEU A 44 10.61 0.35 1.86
N GLY A 45 11.02 -0.25 2.98
CA GLY A 45 12.29 -0.99 3.04
C GLY A 45 13.52 -0.20 3.47
N GLU A 46 13.43 1.12 3.67
CA GLU A 46 14.57 1.99 4.03
C GLU A 46 15.22 1.61 5.36
N SER A 47 14.42 1.20 6.35
CA SER A 47 14.92 0.70 7.65
C SER A 47 15.12 -0.82 7.67
N GLY A 48 14.97 -1.48 6.51
CA GLY A 48 15.01 -2.92 6.35
C GLY A 48 16.43 -3.48 6.14
N VAL A 49 16.54 -4.81 6.10
CA VAL A 49 17.81 -5.47 5.77
C VAL A 49 17.98 -5.57 4.26
N GLN A 50 19.20 -5.38 3.78
CA GLN A 50 19.50 -5.59 2.36
C GLN A 50 19.28 -7.07 1.99
N THR A 51 18.47 -7.33 0.99
CA THR A 51 18.21 -8.69 0.49
C THR A 51 17.86 -8.71 -0.99
N ALA A 52 18.35 -9.72 -1.71
CA ALA A 52 17.86 -10.07 -3.04
C ALA A 52 16.46 -10.72 -2.94
N SER A 53 16.00 -11.45 -3.96
CA SER A 53 14.72 -12.15 -3.86
C SER A 53 14.78 -13.31 -2.87
N LYS A 54 13.88 -13.30 -1.88
CA LYS A 54 13.78 -14.34 -0.86
C LYS A 54 12.35 -14.79 -0.65
N THR A 55 12.08 -16.07 -0.95
CA THR A 55 10.81 -16.71 -0.63
C THR A 55 10.63 -16.85 0.88
N ILE A 56 9.55 -16.27 1.41
CA ILE A 56 9.20 -16.31 2.84
C ILE A 56 7.94 -17.13 3.14
N TRP A 57 7.15 -17.48 2.12
CA TRP A 57 6.08 -18.48 2.18
C TRP A 57 5.92 -19.19 0.84
N LYS A 58 5.50 -20.46 0.89
CA LYS A 58 5.18 -21.30 -0.28
C LYS A 58 3.79 -21.90 -0.06
N GLY A 59 2.96 -21.88 -1.09
CA GLY A 59 1.66 -22.54 -1.08
C GLY A 59 1.71 -23.88 -1.80
N LYS A 60 0.65 -24.21 -2.55
CA LYS A 60 0.56 -25.41 -3.37
C LYS A 60 1.09 -25.13 -4.78
N GLY A 61 2.01 -25.97 -5.25
CA GLY A 61 2.61 -25.85 -6.58
C GLY A 61 3.74 -24.81 -6.62
N LYS A 62 3.63 -23.85 -7.54
CA LYS A 62 4.60 -22.77 -7.77
C LYS A 62 4.31 -21.48 -6.99
N GLU A 63 3.12 -21.38 -6.39
CA GLU A 63 2.68 -20.17 -5.69
C GLU A 63 3.56 -19.87 -4.47
N ARG A 64 3.87 -18.59 -4.27
CA ARG A 64 4.78 -18.15 -3.20
C ARG A 64 4.69 -16.67 -2.91
N LEU A 65 5.17 -16.29 -1.72
CA LEU A 65 5.37 -14.91 -1.31
C LEU A 65 6.89 -14.65 -1.21
N ASP A 66 7.38 -13.73 -2.03
CA ASP A 66 8.78 -13.34 -2.14
C ASP A 66 8.95 -11.89 -1.62
N VAL A 67 10.04 -11.62 -0.89
CA VAL A 67 10.43 -10.28 -0.43
C VAL A 67 11.78 -9.89 -1.02
N GLU A 68 11.92 -8.63 -1.40
CA GLU A 68 13.09 -8.03 -2.03
C GLU A 68 13.40 -6.68 -1.40
N ASN A 69 14.67 -6.41 -1.08
CA ASN A 69 15.14 -5.10 -0.62
C ASN A 69 16.59 -4.88 -1.05
N PRO A 70 16.87 -4.76 -2.36
CA PRO A 70 18.23 -4.90 -2.89
C PRO A 70 19.16 -3.73 -2.55
N ASN A 71 18.61 -2.56 -2.21
CA ASN A 71 19.37 -1.36 -1.89
C ASN A 71 18.54 -0.41 -0.97
N PRO A 72 18.46 -0.72 0.34
CA PRO A 72 17.65 0.04 1.31
C PRO A 72 17.92 1.55 1.26
N GLY A 73 16.87 2.36 1.30
CA GLY A 73 16.94 3.83 1.26
C GLY A 73 17.29 4.43 -0.10
N GLN A 74 17.60 3.61 -1.11
CA GLN A 74 17.86 4.05 -2.48
C GLN A 74 16.85 3.47 -3.48
N ARG A 75 16.31 2.28 -3.21
CA ARG A 75 15.25 1.64 -4.02
C ARG A 75 14.21 1.03 -3.09
N PRO A 76 12.89 1.21 -3.34
CA PRO A 76 11.87 0.65 -2.47
C PRO A 76 11.96 -0.87 -2.48
N GLY A 77 11.98 -1.43 -1.28
CA GLY A 77 11.73 -2.84 -1.05
C GLY A 77 10.32 -3.21 -1.48
N GLN A 78 10.13 -4.49 -1.77
CA GLN A 78 8.89 -5.03 -2.32
C GLN A 78 8.56 -6.34 -1.62
N LEU A 79 7.28 -6.53 -1.34
CA LEU A 79 6.70 -7.81 -0.98
C LEU A 79 5.71 -8.19 -2.09
N HIS A 80 5.87 -9.36 -2.69
CA HIS A 80 5.04 -9.78 -3.81
C HIS A 80 4.65 -11.25 -3.75
N TYR A 81 3.39 -11.52 -4.12
CA TYR A 81 2.89 -12.86 -4.33
C TYR A 81 2.98 -13.21 -5.81
N GLN A 82 3.46 -14.41 -6.14
CA GLN A 82 3.31 -15.01 -7.46
C GLN A 82 2.41 -16.23 -7.36
N ASP A 83 1.42 -16.34 -8.26
CA ASP A 83 0.53 -17.50 -8.33
C ASP A 83 1.12 -18.68 -9.13
N ASN A 84 0.30 -19.72 -9.36
CA ASN A 84 0.71 -20.93 -10.08
C ASN A 84 0.91 -20.71 -11.60
N ASP A 85 0.24 -19.72 -12.18
CA ASP A 85 0.30 -19.38 -13.60
C ASP A 85 1.46 -18.41 -13.90
N GLY A 86 1.99 -17.76 -12.86
CA GLY A 86 3.13 -16.85 -12.93
C GLY A 86 2.76 -15.38 -12.81
N ASN A 87 1.49 -15.04 -12.58
CA ASN A 87 1.08 -13.65 -12.38
C ASN A 87 1.64 -13.12 -11.07
N LYS A 88 2.15 -11.89 -11.08
CA LYS A 88 2.77 -11.24 -9.92
C LYS A 88 1.88 -10.12 -9.39
N TYR A 89 1.77 -10.04 -8.07
CA TYR A 89 0.96 -9.06 -7.37
C TYR A 89 1.78 -8.42 -6.24
N LEU A 90 1.94 -7.09 -6.30
CA LEU A 90 2.62 -6.32 -5.25
C LEU A 90 1.68 -6.09 -4.07
N TYR A 91 2.20 -6.29 -2.85
CA TYR A 91 1.52 -5.92 -1.62
C TYR A 91 1.68 -4.41 -1.39
N ASP A 92 0.58 -3.75 -1.09
CA ASP A 92 0.53 -2.34 -0.69
C ASP A 92 0.24 -2.27 0.83
N PRO A 93 1.21 -1.81 1.65
CA PRO A 93 1.00 -1.68 3.09
C PRO A 93 0.07 -0.52 3.47
N ALA A 94 -0.17 0.46 2.59
CA ALA A 94 -1.11 1.56 2.86
C ALA A 94 -2.56 1.06 2.80
N THR A 95 -2.87 0.11 1.92
CA THR A 95 -4.19 -0.53 1.81
C THR A 95 -4.28 -1.89 2.52
N ASN A 96 -3.15 -2.42 3.01
CA ASN A 96 -2.98 -3.78 3.53
C ASN A 96 -3.54 -4.86 2.59
N SER A 97 -3.26 -4.74 1.30
CA SER A 97 -3.86 -5.59 0.27
C SER A 97 -2.95 -5.74 -0.96
N PHE A 98 -3.41 -6.49 -1.96
CA PHE A 98 -2.83 -6.53 -3.30
C PHE A 98 -3.80 -5.80 -4.25
N PRO A 99 -3.65 -4.48 -4.50
CA PRO A 99 -4.72 -3.66 -5.08
C PRO A 99 -5.18 -4.09 -6.48
N ASN A 100 -4.23 -4.53 -7.31
CA ASN A 100 -4.47 -4.95 -8.70
C ASN A 100 -4.68 -6.48 -8.84
N ALA A 101 -4.89 -7.19 -7.73
CA ALA A 101 -5.01 -8.66 -7.74
C ALA A 101 -6.47 -9.13 -7.72
N PRO A 102 -6.76 -10.32 -8.31
CA PRO A 102 -8.06 -10.97 -8.16
C PRO A 102 -8.49 -11.11 -6.70
N LYS A 103 -9.81 -11.11 -6.45
CA LYS A 103 -10.40 -11.28 -5.11
C LYS A 103 -9.91 -12.55 -4.39
N SER A 104 -9.52 -13.58 -5.12
CA SER A 104 -8.92 -14.82 -4.59
C SER A 104 -7.56 -14.58 -3.93
N VAL A 105 -6.70 -13.74 -4.50
CA VAL A 105 -5.38 -13.39 -3.92
C VAL A 105 -5.58 -12.64 -2.61
N ASN A 106 -6.44 -11.63 -2.60
CA ASN A 106 -6.77 -10.90 -1.37
C ASN A 106 -7.50 -11.75 -0.32
N LYS A 107 -8.07 -12.91 -0.69
CA LYS A 107 -8.60 -13.89 0.27
C LYS A 107 -7.49 -14.65 1.02
N LEU A 108 -6.27 -14.76 0.46
CA LEU A 108 -5.12 -15.38 1.13
C LEU A 108 -4.70 -14.61 2.39
N LEU A 109 -4.94 -13.30 2.45
CA LEU A 109 -4.69 -12.47 3.64
C LEU A 109 -5.54 -12.87 4.86
N LYS A 110 -6.52 -13.77 4.69
CA LYS A 110 -7.31 -14.37 5.79
C LYS A 110 -6.73 -15.70 6.29
N ASP A 111 -5.73 -16.28 5.61
CA ASP A 111 -4.99 -17.43 6.10
C ASP A 111 -3.86 -16.97 7.03
N TYR A 112 -3.81 -17.51 8.24
CA TYR A 112 -2.88 -17.06 9.27
C TYR A 112 -1.40 -17.33 8.90
N LYS A 113 -1.10 -18.34 8.08
CA LYS A 113 0.28 -18.63 7.65
C LYS A 113 0.73 -17.65 6.57
N PHE A 114 -0.17 -17.32 5.66
CA PHE A 114 0.08 -16.31 4.63
C PHE A 114 0.19 -14.91 5.24
N GLN A 115 -0.75 -14.51 6.11
CA GLN A 115 -0.69 -13.24 6.84
C GLN A 115 0.56 -13.14 7.72
N GLY A 116 0.90 -14.19 8.47
CA GLY A 116 2.14 -14.24 9.26
C GLY A 116 3.41 -14.15 8.41
N ALA A 117 3.37 -14.58 7.15
CA ALA A 117 4.45 -14.39 6.20
C ALA A 117 4.51 -12.95 5.65
N VAL A 118 3.37 -12.31 5.40
CA VAL A 118 3.30 -10.87 5.07
C VAL A 118 3.92 -10.06 6.20
N GLU A 119 3.47 -10.27 7.45
CA GLU A 119 4.04 -9.60 8.63
C GLU A 119 5.55 -9.84 8.79
N LYS A 120 6.02 -11.06 8.51
CA LYS A 120 7.45 -11.39 8.51
C LYS A 120 8.20 -10.62 7.41
N GLY A 121 7.61 -10.45 6.23
CA GLY A 121 8.13 -9.61 5.15
C GLY A 121 8.33 -8.17 5.62
N MET A 122 7.25 -7.55 6.09
CA MET A 122 7.26 -6.17 6.61
C MET A 122 8.28 -5.99 7.75
N LYS A 123 8.10 -6.72 8.86
CA LYS A 123 8.84 -6.49 10.12
C LYS A 123 10.28 -6.99 10.13
N LYS A 124 10.62 -8.02 9.34
CA LYS A 124 11.98 -8.64 9.35
C LYS A 124 12.82 -8.32 8.13
N TYR A 125 12.24 -7.85 7.04
CA TYR A 125 12.99 -7.55 5.82
C TYR A 125 12.86 -6.10 5.36
N LEU A 126 11.69 -5.47 5.54
CA LEU A 126 11.44 -4.10 5.13
C LEU A 126 11.61 -3.08 6.27
N GLY A 127 11.49 -3.50 7.53
CA GLY A 127 11.69 -2.64 8.70
C GLY A 127 10.48 -1.77 9.03
N GLU A 128 9.28 -2.25 8.69
CA GLU A 128 7.97 -1.62 8.94
C GLU A 128 7.20 -2.32 10.09
#